data_AF-A0A971PFE8-F1
#
_entry.id   AF-A0A971PFE8-F1
#
_cell.length_a   1.000
_cell.length_b   1.000
_cell.length_c   1.000
_cell.angle_alpha   90.00
_cell.angle_beta   90.00
_cell.angle_gamma   90.00
#
_symmetry.space_group_name_H-M   'P 1'
#
loop_
_entity.id
_entity.type
_entity.pdbx_description
1 polymer ?
#
loop_
_entity_poly.entity_id
_entity_poly.type
_entity_poly.pdbx_seq_one_letter_code
_entity_poly.pdbx_strand_id
1 'polypeptide(L)' 'IDLEYNVLMERFQETGDAKDRPSPAIVQRYALGKYGRKTGSGFYEYKK' A
#
# COMPACT_ATOMS: atom_id res chain seq x y z
N ILE A 1 -3.63 -3.44 0.01
CA ILE A 1 -2.86 -2.20 -0.28
C ILE A 1 -2.70 -1.38 0.99
N ASP A 2 -3.77 -1.14 1.74
CA ASP A 2 -3.72 -0.51 3.06
C ASP A 2 -2.85 -1.26 4.07
N LEU A 3 -3.08 -2.57 4.20
CA LEU A 3 -2.31 -3.40 5.12
C LEU A 3 -0.83 -3.39 4.75
N GLU A 4 -0.55 -3.59 3.47
CA GLU A 4 0.83 -3.67 2.98
C GLU A 4 1.57 -2.34 3.07
N TYR A 5 0.89 -1.21 2.83
CA TYR A 5 1.44 0.11 3.09
C TYR A 5 1.81 0.28 4.57
N ASN A 6 0.92 -0.11 5.48
CA ASN A 6 1.16 0.00 6.93
C ASN A 6 2.33 -0.87 7.38
N VAL A 7 2.37 -2.13 6.95
CA VAL A 7 3.46 -3.07 7.31
C VAL A 7 4.81 -2.57 6.79
N LEU A 8 4.87 -2.07 5.54
CA LEU A 8 6.11 -1.55 4.97
C LEU A 8 6.56 -0.25 5.67
N MET A 9 5.61 0.62 6.02
CA MET A 9 5.91 1.83 6.79
C MET A 9 6.43 1.51 8.20
N GLU A 10 5.82 0.55 8.88
CA GLU A 10 6.24 0.09 10.21
C GLU A 10 7.64 -0.52 10.13
N ARG A 11 7.88 -1.43 9.18
CA ARG A 11 9.22 -1.98 8.93
C ARG A 11 10.25 -0.91 8.65
N PHE A 12 9.93 0.06 7.79
CA PHE A 12 10.85 1.15 7.47
C PHE A 12 11.16 2.01 8.70
N GLN A 13 10.18 2.24 9.59
CA GLN A 13 10.40 2.97 10.84
C GLN A 13 11.28 2.20 11.82
N GLU A 14 11.13 0.87 11.88
CA GLU A 14 11.91 0.01 12.76
C GLU A 14 13.35 -0.18 12.27
N THR A 15 13.54 -0.40 10.97
CA THR A 15 14.86 -0.73 10.41
C THR A 15 15.63 0.52 9.98
N GLY A 16 14.94 1.58 9.58
CA GLY A 16 15.53 2.75 8.92
C GLY A 16 16.15 2.46 7.55
N ASP A 17 16.00 1.23 7.01
CA ASP A 17 16.61 0.85 5.74
C ASP A 17 15.74 1.34 4.57
N ALA A 18 16.37 2.09 3.66
CA ALA A 18 15.77 2.56 2.43
C ALA A 18 15.07 1.46 1.60
N LYS A 19 15.51 0.20 1.72
CA LYS A 19 14.95 -0.96 1.01
C LYS A 19 13.57 -1.37 1.52
N ASP A 20 13.26 -1.07 2.77
CA ASP A 20 11.97 -1.39 3.39
C ASP A 20 10.90 -0.34 3.07
N ARG A 21 11.28 0.75 2.38
CA ARG A 21 10.34 1.79 1.99
C ARG A 21 9.22 1.23 1.11
N PRO A 22 7.95 1.62 1.35
CA PRO A 22 6.86 1.23 0.49
C PRO A 22 7.08 1.74 -0.93
N SER A 23 6.87 0.85 -1.89
CA SER A 23 6.99 1.18 -3.32
C SER A 23 6.07 2.36 -3.68
N PRO A 24 6.51 3.31 -4.54
CA PRO A 24 5.70 4.47 -4.94
C PRO A 24 4.31 4.11 -5.49
N ALA A 25 4.22 2.96 -6.16
CA ALA A 25 2.99 2.39 -6.67
C ALA A 25 1.95 2.06 -5.56
N ILE A 26 2.41 1.60 -4.39
CA ILE A 26 1.55 1.35 -3.23
C ILE A 26 1.14 2.67 -2.59
N VAL A 27 2.09 3.58 -2.40
CA VAL A 27 1.84 4.90 -1.80
C VAL A 27 0.77 5.67 -2.58
N GLN A 28 0.90 5.73 -3.91
CA GLN A 28 -0.08 6.42 -4.76
C GLN A 28 -1.48 5.82 -4.65
N ARG A 29 -1.59 4.48 -4.66
CA ARG A 29 -2.89 3.80 -4.55
C ARG A 29 -3.51 3.98 -3.17
N TYR A 30 -2.69 3.96 -2.12
CA TYR A 30 -3.11 4.24 -0.75
C TYR A 30 -3.68 5.66 -0.62
N ALA A 31 -2.95 6.67 -1.14
CA ALA A 31 -3.38 8.07 -1.13
C ALA A 31 -4.69 8.29 -1.92
N LEU A 32 -4.93 7.51 -2.99
CA LEU A 32 -6.17 7.54 -3.77
C LEU A 32 -7.33 6.74 -3.16
N GLY A 33 -7.13 6.12 -1.98
CA GLY A 33 -8.16 5.28 -1.34
C GLY A 33 -8.46 3.98 -2.08
N LYS A 34 -7.59 3.55 -3.01
CA LYS A 34 -7.74 2.32 -3.78
C LYS A 34 -7.16 1.14 -3.01
N TYR A 35 -7.88 0.67 -2.00
CA TYR A 35 -7.37 -0.35 -1.08
C TYR A 35 -7.46 -1.80 -1.59
N GLY A 36 -8.12 -2.04 -2.73
CA GLY A 36 -8.34 -3.35 -3.31
C GLY A 36 -9.81 -3.74 -3.29
N ARG A 37 -10.09 -5.02 -2.99
CA ARG A 37 -11.45 -5.57 -3.06
C ARG A 37 -12.45 -4.85 -2.17
N LYS A 38 -12.02 -4.37 -0.99
CA LYS A 38 -12.90 -3.64 -0.04
C LYS A 38 -13.39 -2.29 -0.58
N THR A 39 -12.67 -1.69 -1.52
CA THR A 39 -13.03 -0.42 -2.19
C THR A 39 -13.43 -0.63 -3.65
N GLY A 40 -13.57 -1.88 -4.10
CA GLY A 40 -13.85 -2.24 -5.51
C GLY A 40 -12.70 -1.95 -6.49
N SER A 41 -11.62 -1.29 -6.06
CA SER A 41 -10.47 -0.95 -6.90
C SER A 41 -9.17 -0.90 -6.07
N GLY A 42 -8.10 -1.44 -6.66
CA GLY A 42 -6.74 -1.46 -6.10
C GLY A 42 -5.69 -1.61 -7.18
N PHE A 43 -4.88 -2.67 -7.11
CA PHE A 43 -4.02 -3.06 -8.23
C PHE A 43 -4.83 -3.55 -9.42
N TYR A 44 -5.96 -4.18 -9.12
CA TYR A 44 -6.94 -4.63 -10.09
C TYR A 44 -8.27 -3.93 -9.79
N GLU A 45 -9.10 -3.80 -10.82
CA GLU A 45 -10.51 -3.47 -10.64
C GLU A 45 -11.26 -4.74 -10.27
N TYR A 46 -11.87 -4.72 -9.10
CA TYR A 46 -12.71 -5.82 -8.62
C TYR A 46 -14.14 -5.47 -9.00
N LYS A 47 -14.56 -5.89 -10.20
CA LYS A 47 -15.98 -5.87 -10.56
C LYS A 47 -16.73 -6.81 -9.62
N LYS A 48 -17.87 -6.33 -9.13
CA LYS A 48 -18.73 -7.03 -8.17
C LYS A 48 -19.35 -8.28 -8.79
#